data_AF-A0ABD0QMC3-F1
#
_entry.id   AF-A0ABD0QMC3-F1
#
_cell.length_a   1.000
_cell.length_b   1.000
_cell.length_c   1.000
_cell.angle_alpha   90.00
_cell.angle_beta   90.00
_cell.angle_gamma   90.00
#
_symmetry.space_group_name_H-M   'P 1'
#
loop_
_entity.id
_entity.type
_entity.pdbx_description
1 polymer ?
#
loop_
_entity_poly.entity_id
_entity_poly.type
_entity_poly.pdbx_seq_one_letter_code
_entity_poly.pdbx_strand_id
1 'polypeptide(L)' 'NDGTEFGGSIYQKVNDQLETAVNLAWTAGSNNTRFGIAAKYQLDKDSSIS' A
#
# COMPACT_ATOMS: atom_id res chain seq x y z
N ASN A 1 -18.73 -5.77 -12.27
CA ASN A 1 -18.09 -4.73 -11.46
C ASN A 1 -19.02 -3.53 -11.45
N ASP A 2 -19.92 -3.45 -10.46
CA ASP A 2 -21.03 -2.49 -10.39
C ASP A 2 -20.61 -1.01 -10.17
N GLY A 3 -19.34 -0.66 -10.40
CA GLY A 3 -18.83 0.72 -10.26
C GLY A 3 -18.85 1.26 -8.83
N THR A 4 -19.07 0.39 -7.84
CA THR A 4 -19.21 0.76 -6.43
C THR A 4 -17.95 0.51 -5.61
N GLU A 5 -16.99 -0.26 -6.10
CA GLU A 5 -15.72 -0.50 -5.42
C GLU A 5 -14.61 0.37 -6.02
N PHE A 6 -13.94 1.12 -5.16
CA PHE A 6 -12.84 2.01 -5.51
C PHE A 6 -11.62 1.61 -4.70
N GLY A 7 -10.48 1.59 -5.37
CA GLY A 7 -9.20 1.26 -4.76
C GLY A 7 -8.07 1.95 -5.46
N GLY A 8 -7.04 2.27 -4.70
CA GLY A 8 -5.81 2.87 -5.21
C GLY A 8 -4.65 2.53 -4.29
N SER A 9 -3.47 2.38 -4.88
CA SER A 9 -2.25 2.20 -4.14
C SER A 9 -1.24 3.29 -4.48
N ILE A 10 -0.47 3.70 -3.48
CA ILE A 10 0.67 4.59 -3.63
C ILE A 10 1.89 3.75 -3.29
N TYR A 11 2.79 3.60 -4.24
CA TYR A 11 4.12 3.03 -4.01
C TYR A 11 5.14 4.15 -4.01
N GLN A 12 5.99 4.18 -2.99
CA GLN A 12 7.04 5.16 -2.83
C GLN A 12 8.35 4.46 -2.51
N LYS A 13 9.26 4.49 -3.48
CA LYS A 13 10.68 4.18 -3.26
C LYS A 13 11.33 5.37 -2.58
N VAL A 14 11.55 5.28 -1.27
CA VAL A 14 12.13 6.36 -0.46
C VAL A 14 13.64 6.44 -0.72
N ASN A 15 14.29 5.29 -0.80
CA ASN A 15 15.69 5.14 -1.23
C ASN A 15 15.93 3.71 -1.76
N ASP A 16 17.17 3.36 -2.08
CA ASP A 16 17.52 2.04 -2.61
C ASP A 16 17.29 0.87 -1.64
N GLN A 17 17.12 1.15 -0.35
CA GLN A 17 16.93 0.16 0.71
C GLN A 17 15.56 0.27 1.39
N LEU A 18 14.73 1.26 1.08
CA LEU A 18 13.46 1.51 1.75
C LEU A 18 12.38 1.81 0.72
N GLU A 19 11.39 0.93 0.72
CA GLU A 19 10.19 1.04 -0.09
C GLU A 19 8.98 1.07 0.83
N THR A 20 7.99 1.87 0.47
CA THR A 20 6.72 1.94 1.21
C THR A 20 5.58 1.83 0.23
N ALA A 21 4.49 1.22 0.67
CA ALA A 21 3.27 1.09 -0.09
C ALA A 21 2.09 1.41 0.82
N VAL A 22 1.17 2.20 0.30
CA VAL A 22 -0.12 2.47 0.94
C VAL A 22 -1.19 1.95 0.01
N ASN A 23 -2.10 1.14 0.53
CA ASN A 23 -3.28 0.70 -0.19
C ASN A 23 -4.50 1.35 0.46
N LEU A 24 -5.37 1.91 -0.37
CA LEU A 24 -6.62 2.55 0.03
C LEU A 24 -7.76 1.92 -0.77
N ALA A 25 -8.80 1.47 -0.09
CA ALA A 25 -10.00 0.95 -0.73
C ALA A 25 -11.26 1.46 0.00
N TRP A 26 -12.27 1.82 -0.76
CA TRP A 26 -13.58 2.22 -0.23
C TRP A 26 -14.70 1.77 -1.18
N THR A 27 -15.92 1.69 -0.64
CA THR A 27 -17.11 1.30 -1.40
C THR A 27 -18.07 2.49 -1.44
N ALA A 28 -18.54 2.90 -2.61
CA ALA A 28 -19.56 3.93 -2.76
C ALA A 28 -20.84 3.54 -2.00
N GLY A 29 -21.38 4.50 -1.25
CA GLY A 29 -22.54 4.27 -0.38
C GLY A 29 -22.20 3.64 0.98
N SER A 30 -20.94 3.31 1.24
CA SER A 30 -20.45 2.91 2.56
C SER A 30 -19.53 3.98 3.13
N ASN A 31 -19.67 4.28 4.42
CA ASN A 31 -18.80 5.25 5.11
C ASN A 31 -17.48 4.61 5.59
N ASN A 32 -17.25 3.33 5.27
CA ASN A 32 -16.04 2.62 5.67
C ASN A 32 -14.95 2.71 4.61
N THR A 33 -13.78 3.19 5.04
CA THR A 33 -12.54 3.17 4.26
C THR A 33 -11.60 2.13 4.86
N ARG A 34 -11.02 1.29 4.01
CA ARG A 34 -9.95 0.36 4.37
C ARG A 34 -8.64 0.96 3.89
N PHE A 35 -7.70 1.14 4.80
CA PHE A 35 -6.35 1.55 4.45
C PHE A 35 -5.35 0.56 5.04
N GLY A 36 -4.30 0.26 4.29
CA GLY A 36 -3.18 -0.57 4.72
C GLY A 36 -1.88 0.13 4.38
N ILE A 37 -0.92 0.08 5.30
CA ILE A 37 0.43 0.62 5.12
C ILE A 37 1.38 -0.56 5.22
N ALA A 38 2.27 -0.67 4.23
CA ALA A 38 3.36 -1.62 4.20
C ALA A 38 4.66 -0.87 3.98
N ALA A 39 5.72 -1.33 4.63
CA ALA A 39 7.06 -0.85 4.40
C ALA A 39 7.96 -2.07 4.22
N LYS A 40 8.90 -1.99 3.29
CA LYS A 40 9.94 -2.98 3.10
C LYS A 40 11.28 -2.29 3.29
N TYR A 41 12.06 -2.79 4.23
CA TYR A 41 13.42 -2.34 4.47
C TYR A 41 14.40 -3.45 4.09
N GLN A 42 15.33 -3.14 3.20
CA GLN A 42 16.35 -4.04 2.72
C GLN A 42 17.65 -3.82 3.52
N LEU A 43 17.94 -4.77 4.41
CA LEU A 43 19.11 -4.77 5.27
C LEU A 43 20.39 -5.00 4.44
N ASP A 44 20.32 -5.96 3.54
CA ASP A 44 21.39 -6.35 2.62
C ASP A 44 20.78 -6.92 1.31
N LYS A 45 21.62 -7.44 0.41
CA LYS A 45 21.16 -7.91 -0.91
C LYS A 45 20.18 -9.09 -0.83
N ASP A 46 20.24 -9.87 0.24
CA ASP A 46 19.53 -11.14 0.42
C ASP A 46 18.51 -11.09 1.59
N SER A 47 18.57 -10.04 2.42
CA SER A 47 17.75 -9.89 3.63
C SER A 47 16.87 -8.63 3.57
N SER A 48 15.58 -8.81 3.86
CA SER A 48 14.64 -7.70 4.01
C SER A 48 13.64 -7.94 5.14
N ILE A 49 13.20 -6.86 5.78
CA ILE A 49 12.13 -6.83 6.77
C ILE A 49 10.90 -6.15 6.15
N SER A 50 9.70 -6.70 6.39
CA SER A 50 8.42 -6.21 5.88
C SER A 50 7.28 -6.46 6.84
#